data_AF-A0AAW2SUZ8-F1
#
_entry.id   AF-A0AAW2SUZ8-F1
#
_cell.length_a   1.000
_cell.length_b   1.000
_cell.length_c   1.000
_cell.angle_alpha   90.00
_cell.angle_beta   90.00
_cell.angle_gamma   90.00
#
_symmetry.space_group_name_H-M   'P 1'
#
loop_
_entity.id
_entity.type
_entity.pdbx_description
1 polymer ?
#
loop_
_entity_poly.entity_id
_entity_poly.type
_entity_poly.pdbx_seq_one_letter_code
_entity_poly.pdbx_strand_id
1 'polypeptide(L)'
;MFLIYGGGELILEGYSDASFQSDDDDAKSQSGFVFKLNGGVVAWKSFKQDTTADSTTEAEYIAASEATKEAVWMKNYIQELGVVPNITEPVVIFCDNNGL
;
A
#
# COMPACT_ATOMS: atom_id res chain seq x y z
N MET A 1 18.42 3.74 21.23
CA MET A 1 17.21 3.08 21.79
C MET A 1 16.02 3.61 21.02
N PHE A 2 15.27 2.73 20.36
CA PHE A 2 14.10 3.11 19.57
C PHE A 2 12.83 2.80 20.36
N LEU A 3 11.84 3.70 20.30
CA LEU A 3 10.52 3.46 20.89
C LEU A 3 9.70 2.65 19.88
N ILE A 4 9.22 1.49 20.31
CA ILE A 4 8.38 0.63 19.49
C ILE A 4 7.01 0.51 20.17
N TYR A 5 5.96 0.97 19.48
CA TYR A 5 4.59 0.84 19.97
C TYR A 5 4.23 -0.63 20.22
N GLY A 6 3.56 -1.00 21.31
CA GLY A 6 3.23 -2.41 21.58
C GLY A 6 4.42 -3.35 21.89
N GLY A 7 5.68 -2.89 21.83
CA GLY A 7 6.86 -3.65 22.27
C GLY A 7 7.27 -4.85 21.39
N GLY A 8 6.62 -5.05 20.23
CA GLY A 8 6.91 -6.13 19.29
C GLY A 8 8.03 -5.81 18.29
N GLU A 9 8.14 -6.63 17.24
CA GLU A 9 8.99 -6.35 16.08
C GLU A 9 8.38 -5.23 15.22
N LEU A 10 9.23 -4.42 14.56
CA LEU A 10 8.74 -3.36 13.69
C LEU A 10 8.26 -3.96 12.35
N ILE A 11 6.96 -4.25 12.27
CA ILE A 11 6.33 -4.83 11.09
C ILE A 11 5.70 -3.72 10.25
N LEU A 12 6.08 -3.66 8.97
CA LEU A 12 5.45 -2.83 7.94
C LEU A 12 4.44 -3.68 7.16
N GLU A 13 3.17 -3.28 7.18
CA GLU A 13 2.08 -3.95 6.46
C GLU A 13 1.37 -2.94 5.55
N GLY A 14 1.12 -3.32 4.30
CA GLY A 14 0.36 -2.53 3.34
C GLY A 14 -1.02 -3.12 3.05
N TYR A 15 -1.95 -2.27 2.66
CA TYR A 15 -3.27 -2.63 2.15
C TYR A 15 -3.50 -1.81 0.88
N SER A 16 -4.08 -2.41 -0.15
CA SER A 16 -4.49 -1.72 -1.38
C SER A 16 -5.92 -2.10 -1.75
N ASP A 17 -6.63 -1.16 -2.36
CA ASP A 17 -8.02 -1.30 -2.79
C ASP A 17 -8.30 -0.38 -3.98
N ALA A 18 -9.26 -0.75 -4.84
CA ALA A 18 -9.74 0.07 -5.93
C ALA A 18 -11.27 0.01 -6.10
N SER A 19 -11.88 1.18 -6.28
CA SER A 19 -13.26 1.31 -6.74
C SER A 19 -13.29 1.48 -8.27
N PHE A 20 -13.78 0.47 -8.98
CA PHE A 20 -13.84 0.45 -10.44
C PHE A 20 -14.86 1.44 -11.01
N GLN A 21 -14.45 2.23 -12.02
CA GLN A 21 -15.29 3.21 -12.73
C GLN A 21 -16.15 4.07 -11.80
N SER A 22 -15.57 4.51 -10.67
CA SER A 22 -16.28 5.26 -9.64
C SER A 22 -16.47 6.74 -9.98
N ASP A 23 -15.80 7.25 -11.00
CA ASP A 23 -15.96 8.62 -11.50
C ASP A 23 -16.98 8.65 -12.65
N ASP A 24 -18.13 9.28 -12.45
CA ASP A 24 -19.20 9.36 -13.47
C ASP A 24 -18.82 10.22 -14.70
N ASP A 25 -17.84 11.12 -14.57
CA ASP A 25 -17.47 12.05 -15.64
C ASP A 25 -16.54 11.40 -16.69
N ASP A 26 -15.57 10.58 -16.24
CA ASP A 26 -14.57 9.96 -17.13
C ASP A 26 -14.39 8.45 -16.94
N ALA A 27 -15.26 7.82 -16.15
CA ALA A 27 -15.26 6.40 -15.83
C ALA A 27 -13.93 5.90 -15.25
N LYS A 28 -13.08 6.78 -14.69
CA LYS A 28 -11.83 6.36 -14.07
C LYS A 28 -12.09 5.77 -12.69
N SER A 29 -11.29 4.77 -12.36
CA SER A 29 -11.34 4.12 -11.06
C SER A 29 -10.64 4.97 -10.01
N GLN A 30 -11.11 4.89 -8.76
CA GLN A 30 -10.43 5.44 -7.60
C GLN A 30 -9.60 4.35 -6.95
N SER A 31 -8.33 4.59 -6.68
CA SER A 31 -7.44 3.67 -5.97
C SER A 31 -7.01 4.23 -4.64
N GLY A 32 -6.62 3.34 -3.74
CA GLY A 32 -6.02 3.72 -2.48
C GLY A 32 -5.11 2.66 -1.89
N PHE A 33 -4.28 3.11 -0.96
CA PHE A 33 -3.50 2.23 -0.11
C PHE A 33 -3.32 2.82 1.28
N VAL A 34 -3.04 1.94 2.24
CA VAL A 34 -2.71 2.29 3.62
C VAL A 34 -1.55 1.42 4.09
N PHE A 35 -0.54 2.04 4.70
CA PHE A 35 0.56 1.36 5.37
C PHE A 35 0.49 1.57 6.87
N LYS A 36 0.60 0.46 7.59
CA LYS A 36 0.73 0.44 9.04
C LYS A 36 2.16 0.07 9.41
N LEU A 37 2.65 0.73 10.45
CA LEU A 37 3.86 0.37 11.15
C LEU A 37 3.46 -0.05 12.57
N ASN A 38 3.59 -1.35 12.84
CA ASN A 38 3.29 -1.93 14.15
C ASN A 38 1.90 -1.54 14.69
N GLY A 39 0.88 -1.72 13.84
CA GLY A 39 -0.52 -1.43 14.16
C GLY A 39 -0.96 0.03 14.00
N GLY A 40 -0.03 1.00 13.92
CA GLY A 40 -0.35 2.40 13.67
C GLY A 40 -0.27 2.75 12.18
N VAL A 41 -1.24 3.48 11.63
CA VAL A 41 -1.18 3.98 10.25
C VAL A 41 -0.13 5.08 10.15
N VAL A 42 0.79 4.96 9.18
CA VAL A 42 1.91 5.91 8.98
C VAL A 42 1.93 6.54 7.58
N ALA A 43 1.34 5.88 6.58
CA ALA A 43 1.21 6.42 5.24
C ALA A 43 -0.09 5.94 4.61
N TRP A 44 -0.73 6.79 3.82
CA TRP A 44 -1.94 6.46 3.07
C TRP A 44 -2.05 7.38 1.87
N LYS A 45 -2.75 6.91 0.83
CA LYS A 45 -3.08 7.71 -0.34
C LYS A 45 -4.40 7.24 -0.89
N SER A 46 -5.20 8.18 -1.40
CA SER A 46 -6.31 7.90 -2.29
C SER A 46 -6.15 8.78 -3.52
N PHE A 47 -6.30 8.20 -4.71
CA PHE A 47 -6.03 8.89 -5.96
C PHE A 47 -6.88 8.31 -7.08
N LYS A 48 -7.25 9.17 -8.03
CA LYS A 48 -7.87 8.74 -9.28
C LYS A 48 -6.82 8.11 -10.18
N GLN A 49 -7.13 6.98 -10.80
CA GLN A 49 -6.22 6.35 -11.76
C GLN A 49 -6.01 7.24 -12.97
N ASP A 50 -4.80 7.27 -13.55
CA ASP A 50 -4.53 8.08 -14.74
C ASP A 50 -5.18 7.49 -15.99
N THR A 51 -5.23 6.16 -16.07
CA THR A 51 -5.82 5.38 -17.16
C THR A 51 -7.17 4.82 -16.71
N THR A 52 -8.13 4.74 -17.64
CA THR A 52 -9.38 4.02 -17.41
C THR A 52 -9.10 2.52 -17.44
N ALA A 53 -9.40 1.82 -16.34
CA ALA A 53 -9.34 0.37 -16.29
C ALA A 53 -10.53 -0.25 -17.04
N ASP A 54 -10.31 -1.40 -17.66
CA ASP A 54 -11.33 -2.17 -18.38
C ASP A 54 -12.01 -3.22 -17.50
N SER A 55 -11.48 -3.47 -16.29
CA SER A 55 -12.06 -4.39 -15.30
C SER A 55 -11.76 -3.99 -13.86
N THR A 56 -12.54 -4.50 -12.91
CA THR A 56 -12.25 -4.45 -11.47
C THR A 56 -10.88 -5.01 -11.15
N THR A 57 -10.52 -6.14 -11.77
CA THR A 57 -9.21 -6.77 -11.56
C THR A 57 -8.05 -5.88 -12.01
N GLU A 58 -8.19 -5.21 -13.14
CA GLU A 58 -7.18 -4.26 -13.61
C GLU A 58 -7.07 -3.04 -12.68
N ALA A 59 -8.21 -2.51 -12.22
CA ALA A 59 -8.21 -1.38 -11.29
C ALA A 59 -7.48 -1.75 -9.98
N GLU A 60 -7.75 -2.93 -9.44
CA GLU A 60 -7.07 -3.48 -8.26
C GLU A 60 -5.57 -3.69 -8.50
N TYR A 61 -5.19 -4.18 -9.68
CA TYR A 61 -3.79 -4.35 -10.03
C TYR A 61 -3.03 -3.02 -10.09
N ILE A 62 -3.65 -1.96 -10.61
CA ILE A 62 -3.09 -0.60 -10.61
C ILE A 62 -2.91 -0.10 -9.17
N ALA A 63 -3.90 -0.29 -8.29
CA ALA A 63 -3.79 0.08 -6.87
C ALA A 63 -2.65 -0.66 -6.16
N ALA A 64 -2.57 -1.99 -6.34
CA ALA A 64 -1.51 -2.83 -5.79
C ALA A 64 -0.12 -2.46 -6.33
N SER A 65 -0.02 -2.09 -7.61
CA SER A 65 1.22 -1.63 -8.22
C SER A 65 1.73 -0.33 -7.57
N GLU A 66 0.85 0.65 -7.37
CA GLU A 66 1.18 1.91 -6.69
C GLU A 66 1.53 1.69 -5.21
N ALA A 67 0.77 0.84 -4.51
CA ALA A 67 1.11 0.44 -3.14
C ALA A 67 2.49 -0.23 -3.08
N THR A 68 2.85 -1.07 -4.04
CA THR A 68 4.16 -1.74 -4.10
C THR A 68 5.30 -0.74 -4.26
N LYS A 69 5.12 0.32 -5.07
CA LYS A 69 6.12 1.39 -5.21
C LYS A 69 6.36 2.09 -3.88
N GLU A 70 5.29 2.42 -3.16
CA GLU A 70 5.37 3.04 -1.83
C GLU A 70 6.05 2.09 -0.82
N ALA A 71 5.69 0.81 -0.82
CA ALA A 71 6.28 -0.19 0.07
C ALA A 71 7.80 -0.31 -0.11
N VAL A 72 8.28 -0.31 -1.36
CA VAL A 72 9.72 -0.33 -1.69
C VAL A 72 10.40 0.94 -1.18
N TRP A 73 9.79 2.10 -1.40
CA TRP A 73 10.32 3.37 -0.92
C TRP A 73 10.42 3.39 0.62
N MET A 74 9.36 3.01 1.32
CA MET A 74 9.32 2.94 2.78
C MET A 74 10.35 1.94 3.32
N LYS A 75 10.49 0.76 2.70
CA LYS A 75 11.49 -0.24 3.09
C LYS A 75 12.90 0.34 3.02
N ASN A 76 13.27 0.96 1.91
CA ASN A 76 14.59 1.57 1.73
C ASN A 76 14.82 2.69 2.75
N TYR A 77 13.81 3.54 2.96
CA TYR A 77 13.89 4.64 3.93
C TYR A 77 14.13 4.13 5.36
N ILE A 78 13.40 3.10 5.79
CA ILE A 78 13.58 2.50 7.12
C ILE A 78 14.96 1.84 7.27
N GLN A 79 15.47 1.19 6.21
CA GLN A 79 16.82 0.61 6.18
C GLN A 79 17.90 1.68 6.34
N GLU A 80 17.79 2.79 5.61
CA GLU A 80 18.75 3.90 5.68
C GLU A 80 18.78 4.58 7.04
N LEU A 81 17.61 4.73 7.68
CA LEU A 81 17.52 5.31 9.02
C LEU A 81 18.17 4.43 10.11
N GLY A 82 18.46 3.16 9.84
CA GLY A 82 19.08 2.24 10.80
C GLY A 82 18.20 1.94 12.02
N VAL A 83 16.89 2.22 11.92
CA VAL A 83 15.92 2.08 13.02
C VAL A 83 15.61 0.62 13.34
N VAL A 84 15.79 -0.26 12.34
CA VAL A 84 15.43 -1.67 12.44
C VAL A 84 16.56 -2.53 11.88
N PRO A 85 17.14 -3.44 12.67
CA PRO A 85 18.18 -4.35 12.20
C PRO A 85 17.73 -5.29 11.08
N ASN A 86 16.43 -5.58 10.93
CA ASN A 86 15.92 -6.67 10.09
C ASN A 86 14.60 -6.35 9.34
N ILE A 87 14.47 -5.23 8.64
CA ILE A 87 13.42 -5.11 7.59
C ILE A 87 13.87 -5.82 6.29
N THR A 88 14.50 -7.00 6.42
CA THR A 88 15.01 -7.79 5.29
C THR A 88 13.88 -8.44 4.51
N GLU A 89 12.81 -8.83 5.20
CA GLU A 89 11.68 -9.53 4.59
C GLU A 89 10.91 -8.66 3.58
N PRO A 90 10.25 -9.28 2.59
CA PRO A 90 9.31 -8.58 1.73
C PRO A 90 8.18 -7.93 2.53
N VAL A 91 7.78 -6.72 2.13
CA VAL A 91 6.61 -6.05 2.71
C VAL A 91 5.36 -6.76 2.21
N VAL A 92 4.52 -7.22 3.15
CA VAL A 92 3.24 -7.85 2.79
C VAL A 92 2.24 -6.75 2.44
N ILE A 93 1.64 -6.86 1.26
CA ILE A 93 0.54 -6.01 0.81
C ILE A 93 -0.70 -6.88 0.69
N PHE A 94 -1.73 -6.55 1.47
CA PHE A 94 -3.03 -7.20 1.40
C PHE A 94 -3.91 -6.52 0.35
N CYS A 95 -4.54 -7.32 -0.49
CA CYS A 95 -5.55 -6.92 -1.46
C CYS A 95 -6.66 -7.98 -1.39
N ASP A 96 -7.92 -7.56 -1.44
CA ASP A 96 -9.08 -8.46 -1.36
C ASP A 96 -9.56 -8.94 -2.75
N ASN A 97 -8.90 -8.51 -3.83
CA ASN A 97 -9.19 -8.96 -5.17
C ASN A 97 -8.92 -10.45 -5.35
N ASN A 98 -9.97 -11.21 -5.67
CA ASN A 98 -9.91 -12.65 -5.95
C ASN A 98 -9.78 -12.99 -7.45
N GLY A 99 -9.61 -11.99 -8.33
CA GLY A 99 -9.35 -12.19 -9.76
C GLY A 99 -10.55 -12.69 -10.57
N LEU A 100 -11.77 -12.27 -10.21
CA LEU A 100 -13.02 -12.57 -10.92
C LEU A 100 -13.53 -11.36 -11.71
#